data_AF-A0A960FTF4-F1
#
_entry.id   AF-A0A960FTF4-F1
#
_cell.length_a   1.000
_cell.length_b   1.000
_cell.length_c   1.000
_cell.angle_alpha   90.00
_cell.angle_beta   90.00
_cell.angle_gamma   90.00
#
_symmetry.space_group_name_H-M   'P 1'
#
loop_
_entity.id
_entity.type
_entity.pdbx_description
1 polymer ?
#
loop_
_entity_poly.entity_id
_entity_poly.type
_entity_poly.pdbx_seq_one_letter_code
_entity_poly.pdbx_strand_id
1 'polypeptide(L)'
;MRWGRVERRPGYRLWIGGPVPRGADAWTLGSTVIVRHASARSVHLLAHELEHVRQWRERGVVGFLRWYLGAYLVWRLRGYPHRSAYRRIPAEVSAEWRARRHLGLGVVEPVATPTP
;
A
#
# COMPACT_ATOMS: atom_id res chain seq x y z
N MET A 1 26.40 6.43 3.84
CA MET A 1 25.03 5.88 3.69
C MET A 1 25.00 4.50 4.31
N ARG A 2 24.30 4.31 5.44
CA ARG A 2 24.04 2.97 5.97
C ARG A 2 22.95 2.35 5.10
N TRP A 3 23.33 1.46 4.20
CA TRP A 3 22.39 0.57 3.52
C TRP A 3 21.75 -0.27 4.63
N GLY A 4 20.47 -0.02 4.92
CA GLY A 4 19.82 -0.62 6.10
C GLY A 4 19.66 -2.15 6.01
N ARG A 5 18.80 -2.74 6.84
CA ARG A 5 18.66 -4.20 6.97
C ARG A 5 17.59 -4.76 6.02
N VAL A 6 17.85 -5.92 5.42
CA VAL A 6 16.84 -6.69 4.67
C VAL A 6 16.42 -7.91 5.49
N GLU A 7 15.11 -8.08 5.67
CA GLU A 7 14.49 -9.20 6.34
C GLU A 7 13.63 -9.99 5.36
N ARG A 8 13.75 -11.33 5.38
CA ARG A 8 12.88 -12.21 4.60
C ARG A 8 11.69 -12.60 5.47
N ARG A 9 10.48 -12.23 5.04
CA ARG A 9 9.22 -12.56 5.71
C ARG A 9 8.44 -13.54 4.84
N PRO A 10 7.50 -14.31 5.40
CA PRO A 10 6.62 -15.14 4.60
C PRO A 10 5.87 -14.29 3.56
N GLY A 11 6.11 -14.54 2.27
CA GLY A 11 5.43 -13.87 1.16
C GLY A 11 6.04 -12.54 0.67
N TYR A 12 7.04 -11.95 1.36
CA TYR A 12 7.67 -10.69 0.93
C TYR A 12 9.06 -10.46 1.57
N ARG A 13 9.82 -9.52 1.02
CA ARG A 13 11.08 -9.01 1.58
C ARG A 13 10.86 -7.63 2.16
N LEU A 14 11.33 -7.37 3.38
CA LEU A 14 11.26 -6.06 4.02
C LEU A 14 12.66 -5.44 4.07
N TRP A 15 12.87 -4.32 3.39
CA TRP A 15 14.11 -3.55 3.44
C TRP A 15 13.93 -2.31 4.30
N ILE A 16 14.44 -2.37 5.53
CA ILE A 16 14.41 -1.28 6.49
C ILE A 16 15.62 -0.38 6.26
N GLY A 17 15.40 0.92 6.07
CA GLY A 17 16.46 1.89 5.81
C GLY A 17 16.99 1.88 4.37
N GLY A 18 16.24 1.28 3.44
CA GLY A 18 16.53 1.34 2.02
C GLY A 18 16.15 2.69 1.38
N PRO A 19 16.42 2.88 0.08
CA PRO A 19 16.06 4.10 -0.63
C PRO A 19 14.53 4.21 -0.75
N VAL A 20 13.98 5.27 -0.19
CA VAL A 20 12.56 5.63 -0.31
C VAL A 20 12.47 7.01 -0.96
N PRO A 21 11.64 7.20 -2.01
CA PRO A 21 11.43 8.50 -2.66
C PRO A 21 11.10 9.62 -1.67
N ARG A 22 11.51 10.85 -1.99
CA ARG A 22 11.19 12.03 -1.16
C ARG A 22 9.66 12.20 -1.13
N GLY A 23 9.10 12.40 0.07
CA GLY A 23 7.65 12.52 0.27
C GLY A 23 6.91 11.20 0.53
N ALA A 24 7.62 10.06 0.52
CA ALA A 24 7.09 8.76 0.93
C ALA A 24 7.89 8.17 2.11
N ASP A 25 7.24 7.34 2.91
CA ASP A 25 7.82 6.63 4.06
C ASP A 25 8.07 5.15 3.79
N ALA A 26 7.33 4.57 2.84
CA ALA A 26 7.58 3.26 2.26
C ALA A 26 7.13 3.22 0.80
N TRP A 27 7.52 2.15 0.10
CA TRP A 27 6.99 1.80 -1.21
C TRP A 27 7.21 0.31 -1.50
N THR A 28 6.41 -0.23 -2.42
CA THR A 28 6.44 -1.64 -2.81
C THR A 28 6.89 -1.81 -4.25
N LEU A 29 7.86 -2.70 -4.46
CA LEU A 29 8.31 -3.16 -5.77
C LEU A 29 8.18 -4.68 -5.84
N GLY A 30 7.13 -5.17 -6.49
CA GLY A 30 6.82 -6.60 -6.57
C GLY A 30 6.60 -7.20 -5.18
N SER A 31 7.49 -8.12 -4.77
CA SER A 31 7.47 -8.75 -3.44
C SER A 31 8.41 -8.08 -2.43
N THR A 32 8.98 -6.91 -2.74
CA THR A 32 9.88 -6.18 -1.85
C THR A 32 9.22 -4.90 -1.35
N VAL A 33 9.09 -4.77 -0.04
CA VAL A 33 8.66 -3.55 0.66
C VAL A 33 9.90 -2.84 1.18
N ILE A 34 10.06 -1.57 0.83
CA ILE A 34 11.20 -0.75 1.27
C ILE A 34 10.64 0.37 2.15
N VAL A 35 11.14 0.49 3.38
CA VAL A 35 10.61 1.41 4.40
C VAL A 35 11.73 2.21 5.07
N ARG A 36 11.45 3.46 5.45
CA ARG A 36 12.37 4.27 6.28
C ARG A 36 12.49 3.68 7.68
N HIS A 37 13.65 3.86 8.33
CA HIS A 37 13.87 3.38 9.70
C HIS A 37 12.80 3.87 10.69
N ALA A 38 12.43 5.15 10.63
CA ALA A 38 11.43 5.75 11.52
C ALA A 38 10.04 5.10 11.39
N SER A 39 9.72 4.57 10.22
CA SER A 39 8.39 4.05 9.89
C SER A 39 8.32 2.52 9.89
N ALA A 40 9.44 1.84 10.14
CA ALA A 40 9.56 0.38 10.07
C ALA A 40 8.68 -0.37 11.09
N ARG A 41 8.25 0.30 12.16
CA ARG A 41 7.35 -0.25 13.19
C ARG A 41 5.88 0.13 12.97
N SER A 42 5.57 0.90 11.93
CA SER A 42 4.19 1.32 11.65
C SER A 42 3.39 0.15 11.09
N VAL A 43 2.48 -0.38 11.91
CA VAL A 43 1.58 -1.47 11.50
C VAL A 43 0.67 -1.03 10.35
N HIS A 44 0.15 0.20 10.40
CA HIS A 44 -0.65 0.79 9.30
C HIS A 44 0.12 0.77 7.99
N LEU A 45 1.34 1.32 8.00
CA LEU A 45 2.15 1.45 6.79
C LEU A 45 2.52 0.08 6.23
N LEU A 46 2.92 -0.87 7.08
CA LEU A 46 3.24 -2.22 6.62
C LEU A 46 2.00 -2.92 6.05
N ALA A 47 0.82 -2.79 6.67
CA ALA A 47 -0.41 -3.36 6.15
C ALA A 47 -0.81 -2.75 4.79
N HIS A 48 -0.58 -1.45 4.60
CA HIS A 48 -0.77 -0.74 3.33
C HIS A 48 0.15 -1.32 2.23
N GLU A 49 1.44 -1.42 2.50
CA GLU A 49 2.42 -1.94 1.54
C GLU A 49 2.18 -3.42 1.20
N LEU A 50 1.74 -4.23 2.17
CA LEU A 50 1.41 -5.64 1.93
C LEU A 50 0.21 -5.81 0.98
N GLU A 51 -0.74 -4.90 1.00
CA GLU A 51 -1.83 -4.89 0.03
C GLU A 51 -1.31 -4.60 -1.38
N HIS A 52 -0.30 -3.74 -1.55
CA HIS A 52 0.38 -3.60 -2.83
C HIS A 52 1.11 -4.90 -3.23
N VAL A 53 1.81 -5.58 -2.33
CA VAL A 53 2.43 -6.89 -2.64
C VAL A 53 1.39 -7.87 -3.16
N ARG A 54 0.22 -7.94 -2.52
CA ARG A 54 -0.89 -8.77 -3.00
C ARG A 54 -1.35 -8.37 -4.40
N GLN A 55 -1.58 -7.07 -4.63
CA GLN A 55 -2.01 -6.54 -5.93
C GLN A 55 -0.99 -6.82 -7.04
N TRP A 56 0.31 -6.70 -6.75
CA TRP A 56 1.40 -7.06 -7.68
C TRP A 56 1.39 -8.56 -8.02
N ARG A 57 1.17 -9.42 -7.02
CA ARG A 57 1.10 -10.88 -7.24
C ARG A 57 -0.13 -11.28 -8.07
N GLU A 58 -1.27 -10.66 -7.83
CA GLU A 58 -2.53 -10.99 -8.52
C GLU A 58 -2.57 -10.48 -9.96
N ARG A 59 -2.03 -9.30 -10.23
CA ARG A 59 -2.12 -8.65 -11.55
C ARG A 59 -0.86 -8.84 -12.40
N GLY A 60 0.24 -9.29 -11.79
CA GLY A 60 1.57 -9.23 -12.39
C GLY A 60 2.05 -7.79 -12.61
N VAL A 61 3.31 -7.66 -13.05
CA VAL A 61 3.98 -6.35 -13.22
C VAL A 61 3.23 -5.45 -14.20
N VAL A 62 3.00 -5.96 -15.41
CA VAL A 62 2.39 -5.17 -16.49
C VAL A 62 0.93 -4.84 -16.17
N GLY A 63 0.18 -5.81 -15.63
CA GLY A 63 -1.22 -5.61 -15.28
C GLY A 63 -1.38 -4.58 -14.15
N PHE A 64 -0.53 -4.63 -13.13
CA PHE A 64 -0.53 -3.66 -12.05
C PHE A 64 -0.23 -2.24 -12.56
N LEU A 65 0.86 -2.07 -13.34
CA LEU A 65 1.25 -0.76 -13.86
C LEU A 65 0.17 -0.15 -14.76
N ARG A 66 -0.42 -0.93 -15.67
CA ARG A 66 -1.52 -0.44 -16.54
C ARG A 66 -2.72 0.01 -15.73
N TRP A 67 -3.12 -0.77 -14.72
CA TRP A 67 -4.25 -0.45 -13.85
C TRP A 67 -3.99 0.80 -13.00
N TYR A 68 -2.81 0.88 -12.39
CA TYR A 68 -2.41 1.98 -11.52
C TYR A 68 -2.26 3.29 -12.31
N LEU A 69 -1.44 3.28 -13.37
CA LEU A 69 -1.17 4.46 -14.18
C LEU A 69 -2.40 4.89 -14.97
N GLY A 70 -3.19 3.95 -15.49
CA GLY A 70 -4.45 4.26 -16.16
C GLY A 70 -5.40 5.03 -15.26
N ALA A 71 -5.62 4.56 -14.03
CA ALA A 71 -6.46 5.26 -13.05
C ALA A 71 -5.90 6.64 -12.70
N TYR A 72 -4.58 6.75 -12.48
CA TYR A 72 -3.93 8.04 -12.22
C TYR A 72 -4.18 9.03 -13.36
N LEU A 73 -3.93 8.62 -14.61
CA LEU A 73 -4.10 9.45 -15.79
C LEU A 73 -5.55 9.89 -15.97
N VAL A 74 -6.52 8.98 -15.79
CA VAL A 74 -7.96 9.33 -15.83
C VAL A 74 -8.28 10.46 -14.85
N TRP A 75 -7.78 10.38 -13.61
CA TRP A 75 -8.03 11.43 -12.61
C TRP A 75 -7.28 12.74 -12.93
N ARG A 76 -6.07 12.66 -13.47
CA ARG A 76 -5.32 13.85 -13.92
C ARG A 76 -6.01 14.55 -15.10
N LEU A 77 -6.52 13.79 -16.07
CA LEU A 77 -7.28 14.30 -17.21
C LEU A 77 -8.62 14.91 -16.78
N ARG A 78 -9.20 14.45 -15.67
CA ARG A 78 -10.36 15.08 -15.01
C ARG A 78 -10.02 16.36 -14.22
N GLY A 79 -8.79 16.86 -14.31
CA GLY A 79 -8.37 18.12 -13.68
C GLY A 79 -7.96 18.01 -12.21
N TYR A 80 -7.91 16.81 -11.62
CA TYR A 80 -7.54 16.68 -10.21
C TYR A 80 -6.04 16.91 -9.99
N PRO A 81 -5.61 17.72 -8.99
CA PRO A 81 -4.20 17.90 -8.65
C PRO A 81 -3.57 16.56 -8.22
N HIS A 82 -2.24 16.44 -8.33
CA HIS A 82 -1.50 15.19 -8.11
C HIS A 82 -1.94 14.43 -6.85
N ARG A 83 -1.96 15.09 -5.68
CA ARG A 83 -2.36 14.49 -4.40
C ARG A 83 -3.79 13.95 -4.41
N SER A 84 -4.71 14.67 -5.05
CA SER A 84 -6.12 14.29 -5.15
C SER A 84 -6.35 13.16 -6.15
N ALA A 85 -5.60 13.14 -7.26
CA ALA A 85 -5.63 12.07 -8.23
C ALA A 85 -5.05 10.77 -7.65
N TYR A 86 -3.89 10.88 -6.98
CA TYR A 86 -3.21 9.76 -6.31
C TYR A 86 -4.11 9.05 -5.30
N ARG A 87 -4.74 9.81 -4.39
CA ARG A 87 -5.65 9.27 -3.36
C ARG A 87 -6.91 8.59 -3.91
N ARG A 88 -7.25 8.81 -5.19
CA ARG A 88 -8.41 8.20 -5.86
C ARG A 88 -8.04 6.98 -6.69
N ILE A 89 -6.75 6.64 -6.78
CA ILE A 89 -6.33 5.41 -7.47
C ILE A 89 -6.90 4.22 -6.70
N PRO A 90 -7.61 3.28 -7.35
CA PRO A 90 -8.20 2.12 -6.67
C PRO A 90 -7.18 1.28 -5.87
N ALA A 91 -5.93 1.20 -6.35
CA ALA A 91 -4.83 0.55 -5.64
C ALA A 91 -4.57 1.18 -4.26
N GLU A 92 -4.44 2.50 -4.21
CA GLU A 92 -4.21 3.29 -2.99
C GLU A 92 -5.41 3.23 -2.05
N VAL A 93 -6.62 3.31 -2.61
CA VAL A 93 -7.87 3.19 -1.84
C VAL A 93 -7.94 1.82 -1.17
N SER A 94 -7.73 0.73 -1.92
CA SER A 94 -7.75 -0.63 -1.37
C SER A 94 -6.69 -0.84 -0.28
N ALA A 95 -5.48 -0.31 -0.49
CA ALA A 95 -4.38 -0.36 0.46
C ALA A 95 -4.72 0.36 1.77
N GLU A 96 -5.24 1.59 1.69
CA GLU A 96 -5.66 2.34 2.88
C GLU A 96 -6.80 1.65 3.63
N TRP A 97 -7.81 1.14 2.90
CA TRP A 97 -8.92 0.40 3.52
C TRP A 97 -8.45 -0.87 4.23
N ARG A 98 -7.54 -1.63 3.62
CA ARG A 98 -7.01 -2.85 4.23
C ARG A 98 -6.15 -2.54 5.44
N ALA A 99 -5.33 -1.50 5.38
CA ALA A 99 -4.51 -1.04 6.51
C ALA A 99 -5.38 -0.63 7.71
N ARG A 100 -6.42 0.17 7.48
CA ARG A 100 -7.38 0.56 8.53
C ARG A 100 -8.11 -0.62 9.15
N ARG A 101 -8.62 -1.55 8.32
CA ARG A 101 -9.29 -2.76 8.80
C ARG A 101 -8.37 -3.62 9.66
N HIS A 102 -7.09 -3.72 9.30
CA HIS A 102 -6.10 -4.46 10.09
C HIS A 102 -5.90 -3.86 11.50
N LEU A 103 -6.15 -2.56 11.66
CA LEU A 103 -6.12 -1.86 12.94
C LEU A 103 -7.49 -1.74 13.62
N GLY A 104 -8.55 -2.33 13.06
CA GLY A 104 -9.92 -2.15 13.56
C GLY A 104 -10.49 -0.74 13.37
N LEU A 105 -9.84 0.11 12.56
CA LEU A 105 -10.29 1.48 12.34
C LEU A 105 -11.38 1.53 11.27
N GLY A 106 -12.52 2.13 11.61
CA GLY A 106 -13.65 2.30 10.68
C GLY A 106 -14.34 0.99 10.28
N VAL A 107 -14.16 -0.07 11.08
CA VAL A 107 -14.92 -1.32 10.97
C VAL A 107 -16.13 -1.21 11.89
N VAL A 108 -17.32 -1.37 11.33
CA VAL A 108 -18.54 -1.58 12.12
C VAL A 108 -18.69 -3.09 12.24
N GLU A 109 -18.69 -3.62 13.46
CA GLU A 109 -19.04 -5.02 13.69
C GLU A 109 -20.45 -5.26 13.11
N PRO A 110 -20.66 -6.33 12.33
CA PRO A 110 -22.00 -6.65 11.90
C PRO A 110 -22.86 -6.84 13.16
N VAL A 111 -23.96 -6.09 13.26
CA VAL A 111 -24.95 -6.29 14.32
C VAL A 111 -25.38 -7.74 14.24
N ALA A 112 -25.09 -8.52 15.28
CA ALA A 112 -25.51 -9.91 15.36
C ALA A 112 -27.03 -9.94 15.17
N THR A 113 -27.50 -10.62 14.13
CA THR A 113 -28.92 -10.84 13.92
C THR A 113 -29.40 -11.72 15.09
N PRO A 114 -30.40 -11.31 15.88
CA PRO A 114 -30.94 -12.19 16.91
C PRO A 114 -31.43 -13.47 16.23
N THR A 115 -30.98 -14.61 16.75
CA THR A 115 -31.46 -15.93 16.33
C THR A 115 -32.97 -16.00 16.63
N PRO A 116 -33.81 -16.49 15.70
CA PRO A 116 -35.26 -16.57 15.90
C PRO A 116 -35.66 -17.44 17.09
#